data_AF-A0A950Z2D2-F1
#
_entry.id   AF-A0A950Z2D2-F1
#
_cell.length_a   1.000
_cell.length_b   1.000
_cell.length_c   1.000
_cell.angle_alpha   90.00
_cell.angle_beta   90.00
_cell.angle_gamma   90.00
#
_symmetry.space_group_name_H-M   'P 1'
#
loop_
_entity.id
_entity.type
_entity.pdbx_description
1 polymer ?
#
loop_
_entity_poly.entity_id
_entity_poly.type
_entity_poly.pdbx_seq_one_letter_code
_entity_poly.pdbx_strand_id
1 'polypeptide(L)'
;MQIRPVAFLAFAVSIGTFVAIAGAELNRERGNGPGNIPQVPFTSHRLGTDHAEAITVLDMNGDGRPDLLSGAYWYENPGPNGGEWIRHQYRTVEIVDEFVADCGE
;
A
#
# COMPACT_ATOMS: atom_id res chain seq x y z
N MET A 1 69.08 6.47 -25.59
CA MET A 1 68.58 5.10 -25.38
C MET A 1 67.15 5.21 -24.87
N GLN A 2 66.17 4.96 -25.75
CA GLN A 2 64.74 4.89 -25.42
C GLN A 2 64.46 3.65 -24.57
N ILE A 3 63.61 3.74 -23.54
CA ILE A 3 62.61 2.71 -23.19
C ILE A 3 61.39 3.43 -22.56
N ARG A 4 60.19 3.24 -23.12
CA ARG A 4 58.88 3.52 -22.48
C ARG A 4 58.32 2.19 -21.97
N PRO A 5 57.57 2.16 -20.87
CA PRO A 5 56.37 1.31 -20.84
C PRO A 5 55.16 2.03 -20.21
N VAL A 6 54.05 2.12 -20.94
CA VAL A 6 52.84 1.25 -20.91
C VAL A 6 51.73 1.95 -20.12
N ALA A 7 50.73 2.43 -20.86
CA ALA A 7 49.49 2.96 -20.33
C ALA A 7 48.63 1.82 -19.78
N PHE A 8 48.12 1.97 -18.56
CA PHE A 8 47.04 1.14 -18.05
C PHE A 8 45.70 1.73 -18.53
N LEU A 9 45.03 0.99 -19.41
CA LEU A 9 43.67 1.26 -19.83
C LEU A 9 42.72 0.73 -18.74
N ALA A 10 42.16 1.62 -17.91
CA ALA A 10 41.10 1.24 -16.98
C ALA A 10 39.76 1.22 -17.73
N PHE A 11 39.29 0.02 -18.09
CA PHE A 11 37.89 -0.19 -18.48
C PHE A 11 37.09 -0.45 -17.21
N ALA A 12 36.41 0.58 -16.69
CA ALA A 12 35.34 0.39 -15.70
C ALA A 12 34.01 0.43 -16.45
N VAL A 13 33.47 -0.74 -16.79
CA VAL A 13 32.08 -0.88 -17.22
C VAL A 13 31.21 -0.64 -16.00
N SER A 14 30.60 0.53 -15.91
CA SER A 14 29.55 0.82 -14.93
C SER A 14 28.32 -0.02 -15.29
N ILE A 15 28.13 -1.14 -14.59
CA ILE A 15 26.89 -1.92 -14.63
C ILE A 15 25.82 -1.07 -13.93
N GLY A 16 25.06 -0.31 -14.72
CA GLY A 16 23.87 0.38 -14.26
C GLY A 16 22.87 -0.66 -13.75
N THR A 17 22.68 -0.71 -12.44
CA THR A 17 21.64 -1.52 -11.83
C THR A 17 20.31 -0.83 -12.07
N PHE A 18 19.61 -1.17 -13.16
CA PHE A 18 18.19 -0.88 -13.28
C PHE A 18 17.45 -1.87 -12.39
N VAL A 19 17.16 -1.47 -11.15
CA VAL A 19 16.08 -2.11 -10.39
C VAL A 19 14.79 -1.59 -11.00
N ALA A 20 14.26 -2.33 -11.97
CA ALA A 20 12.88 -2.16 -12.38
C ALA A 20 12.01 -2.64 -11.21
N ILE A 21 11.54 -1.70 -10.38
CA ILE A 21 10.44 -1.97 -9.47
C ILE A 21 9.24 -2.21 -10.39
N ALA A 22 8.92 -3.47 -10.65
CA ALA A 22 7.66 -3.86 -11.25
C ALA A 22 6.55 -3.60 -10.22
N GLY A 23 6.24 -2.33 -9.98
CA GLY A 23 4.93 -1.96 -9.47
C GLY A 23 3.95 -2.39 -10.55
N ALA A 24 2.98 -3.24 -10.21
CA ALA A 24 1.90 -3.55 -11.11
C ALA A 24 1.31 -2.23 -11.63
N GLU A 25 1.54 -1.91 -12.90
CA GLU A 25 0.83 -0.82 -13.56
C GLU A 25 -0.63 -1.29 -13.64
N LEU A 26 -1.41 -0.98 -12.60
CA LEU A 26 -2.86 -1.04 -12.67
C LEU A 26 -3.24 -0.27 -13.93
N ASN A 27 -3.88 -0.92 -14.90
CA ASN A 27 -4.38 -0.30 -16.14
C ASN A 27 -4.99 1.07 -15.78
N ARG A 28 -4.26 2.15 -16.09
CA ARG A 28 -4.69 3.52 -15.78
C ARG A 28 -5.98 3.87 -16.50
N GLU A 29 -6.21 3.21 -17.64
CA GLU A 29 -7.43 3.31 -18.43
C GLU A 29 -8.16 1.97 -18.41
N ARG A 30 -9.11 1.81 -17.49
CA ARG A 30 -10.07 0.71 -17.57
C ARG A 30 -11.06 1.03 -18.68
N GLY A 31 -11.21 0.11 -19.62
CA GLY A 31 -12.26 0.20 -20.64
C GLY A 31 -13.66 0.17 -20.03
N ASN A 32 -14.65 0.51 -20.84
CA ASN A 32 -16.05 0.50 -20.43
C ASN A 32 -16.50 -0.89 -19.96
N GLY A 33 -17.53 -0.90 -19.10
CA GLY A 33 -18.17 -2.13 -18.64
C GLY A 33 -19.00 -2.81 -19.74
N PRO A 34 -19.70 -3.91 -19.41
CA PRO A 34 -20.61 -4.57 -20.34
C PRO A 34 -21.56 -3.58 -21.03
N GLY A 35 -21.74 -3.73 -22.35
CA GLY A 35 -22.55 -2.79 -23.14
C GLY A 35 -21.86 -1.45 -23.46
N ASN A 36 -20.54 -1.36 -23.28
CA ASN A 36 -19.76 -0.15 -23.53
C ASN A 36 -20.18 1.04 -22.66
N ILE A 37 -20.63 0.76 -21.43
CA ILE A 37 -21.04 1.77 -20.46
C ILE A 37 -19.80 2.34 -19.75
N PRO A 38 -19.57 3.66 -19.75
CA PRO A 38 -18.49 4.28 -18.99
C PRO A 38 -18.48 3.85 -17.53
N GLN A 39 -17.30 3.55 -16.99
CA GLN A 39 -17.12 3.16 -15.59
C GLN A 39 -16.24 4.18 -14.87
N VAL A 40 -16.58 4.48 -13.63
CA VAL A 40 -15.71 5.27 -12.75
C VAL A 40 -14.49 4.40 -12.40
N PRO A 41 -13.25 4.85 -12.63
CA PRO A 41 -12.08 4.11 -12.20
C PRO A 41 -11.97 4.18 -10.67
N PHE A 42 -11.66 3.04 -10.05
CA PHE A 42 -11.35 2.95 -8.63
C PHE A 42 -9.91 2.50 -8.45
N THR A 43 -9.16 3.20 -7.60
CA THR A 43 -7.84 2.76 -7.14
C THR A 43 -8.00 2.03 -5.82
N SER A 44 -7.46 0.82 -5.73
CA SER A 44 -7.52 0.05 -4.49
C SER A 44 -6.31 0.36 -3.62
N HIS A 45 -6.57 0.68 -2.35
CA HIS A 45 -5.56 0.84 -1.32
C HIS A 45 -5.74 -0.27 -0.29
N ARG A 46 -4.71 -1.10 -0.09
CA ARG A 46 -4.70 -2.10 0.98
C ARG A 46 -4.27 -1.40 2.27
N LEU A 47 -5.13 -1.39 3.28
CA LEU A 47 -4.83 -0.75 4.57
C LEU A 47 -4.34 -1.76 5.62
N GLY A 48 -4.90 -2.97 5.62
CA GLY A 48 -4.53 -4.05 6.54
C GLY A 48 -4.68 -5.43 5.93
N THR A 49 -4.21 -6.44 6.66
CA THR A 49 -4.30 -7.88 6.32
C THR A 49 -4.80 -8.71 7.50
N ASP A 50 -5.34 -8.05 8.52
CA ASP A 50 -5.97 -8.67 9.68
C ASP A 50 -7.32 -9.30 9.29
N HIS A 51 -7.73 -10.28 10.08
CA HIS A 51 -9.03 -10.92 9.92
C HIS A 51 -10.05 -10.10 10.69
N ALA A 52 -11.01 -9.56 9.95
CA ALA A 52 -12.15 -8.86 10.50
C ALA A 52 -13.37 -9.08 9.59
N GLU A 53 -14.51 -9.39 10.15
CA GLU A 53 -15.77 -9.52 9.42
C GLU A 53 -16.45 -8.17 9.17
N ALA A 54 -16.27 -7.24 10.11
CA ALA A 54 -16.95 -5.95 10.12
C ALA A 54 -16.00 -4.76 9.98
N ILE A 55 -16.51 -3.70 9.33
CA ILE A 55 -15.87 -2.39 9.22
C ILE A 55 -16.88 -1.30 9.54
N THR A 56 -16.44 -0.24 10.20
CA THR A 56 -17.26 0.95 10.48
C THR A 56 -16.47 2.24 10.25
N VAL A 57 -17.18 3.37 10.21
CA VAL A 57 -16.62 4.71 10.04
C VAL A 57 -16.89 5.53 11.30
N LEU A 58 -15.85 6.11 11.88
CA LEU A 58 -15.92 6.95 13.07
C LEU A 58 -14.77 7.96 13.04
N ASP A 59 -14.97 9.17 13.55
CA ASP A 59 -13.85 10.09 13.84
C ASP A 59 -13.22 9.67 15.18
N MET A 60 -12.12 8.91 15.11
CA MET A 60 -11.56 8.23 16.27
C MET A 60 -10.61 9.14 17.07
N ASN A 61 -9.96 10.09 16.41
CA ASN A 61 -9.03 11.02 17.04
C ASN A 61 -9.64 12.42 17.32
N GLY A 62 -10.86 12.69 16.86
CA GLY A 62 -11.60 13.92 17.11
C GLY A 62 -11.16 15.09 16.22
N ASP A 63 -10.55 14.82 15.07
CA ASP A 63 -10.03 15.85 14.17
C ASP A 63 -11.03 16.31 13.09
N GLY A 64 -12.25 15.76 13.13
CA GLY A 64 -13.34 16.07 12.21
C GLY A 64 -13.28 15.31 10.90
N ARG A 65 -12.33 14.39 10.71
CA ARG A 65 -12.25 13.52 9.54
C ARG A 65 -12.75 12.10 9.88
N PRO A 66 -13.51 11.46 8.98
CA PRO A 66 -13.94 10.09 9.20
C PRO A 66 -12.77 9.12 9.02
N ASP A 67 -12.48 8.34 10.05
CA ASP A 67 -11.53 7.23 10.04
C ASP A 67 -12.23 5.88 9.79
N LEU A 68 -11.45 4.84 9.53
CA LEU A 68 -11.96 3.47 9.37
C LEU A 68 -11.60 2.62 10.58
N LEU A 69 -12.56 1.85 11.11
CA LEU A 69 -12.35 0.87 12.19
C LEU A 69 -12.65 -0.52 11.67
N SER A 70 -11.74 -1.48 11.91
CA SER A 70 -11.88 -2.87 11.50
C SER A 70 -11.11 -3.77 12.48
N GLY A 71 -11.76 -4.79 13.02
CA GLY A 71 -11.14 -5.74 13.95
C GLY A 71 -10.46 -5.07 15.15
N ALA A 72 -9.14 -5.25 15.27
CA ALA A 72 -8.31 -4.71 16.35
C ALA A 72 -7.82 -3.28 16.11
N TYR A 73 -8.04 -2.74 14.90
CA TYR A 73 -7.35 -1.54 14.42
C TYR A 73 -8.32 -0.44 13.97
N TRP A 74 -7.82 0.79 14.04
CA TRP A 74 -8.36 1.91 13.30
C TRP A 74 -7.30 2.49 12.36
N TYR A 75 -7.76 3.13 11.29
CA TYR A 75 -6.94 3.66 10.21
C TYR A 75 -7.24 5.15 10.06
N GLU A 76 -6.24 5.96 10.39
CA GLU A 76 -6.33 7.42 10.41
C GLU A 76 -6.40 8.01 9.01
N ASN A 77 -7.37 8.88 8.80
CA ASN A 77 -7.58 9.54 7.52
C ASN A 77 -6.49 10.61 7.26
N PRO A 78 -5.67 10.46 6.19
CA PRO A 78 -4.57 11.38 5.90
C PRO A 78 -5.03 12.79 5.46
N GLY A 79 -6.33 12.99 5.30
CA GLY A 79 -6.91 14.25 4.89
C GLY A 79 -7.03 14.41 3.37
N PRO A 80 -7.50 15.58 2.90
CA PRO A 80 -7.95 15.80 1.53
C PRO A 80 -6.82 15.73 0.49
N ASN A 81 -5.57 15.93 0.93
CA ASN A 81 -4.40 15.83 0.05
C ASN A 81 -3.95 14.38 -0.16
N GLY A 82 -4.61 13.41 0.50
CA GLY A 82 -4.20 12.02 0.54
C GLY A 82 -2.92 11.80 1.35
N GLY A 83 -2.45 10.55 1.39
CA GLY A 83 -1.28 10.16 2.15
C GLY A 83 -1.38 8.73 2.66
N GLU A 84 -0.52 8.41 3.61
CA GLU A 84 -0.54 7.13 4.33
C GLU A 84 -1.68 7.12 5.34
N TRP A 85 -2.46 6.03 5.35
CA TRP A 85 -3.44 5.76 6.40
C TRP A 85 -2.74 5.11 7.58
N ILE A 86 -2.48 5.88 8.62
CA ILE A 86 -1.74 5.39 9.79
C ILE A 86 -2.62 4.39 10.54
N ARG A 87 -2.09 3.18 10.76
CA ARG A 87 -2.80 2.10 11.47
C ARG A 87 -2.46 2.14 12.96
N HIS A 88 -3.50 2.10 13.79
CA HIS A 88 -3.41 2.15 15.24
C HIS A 88 -4.21 0.99 15.84
N GLN A 89 -3.62 0.25 16.78
CA GLN A 89 -4.35 -0.78 17.51
C GLN A 89 -5.17 -0.14 18.64
N TYR A 90 -6.48 -0.37 18.69
CA TYR A 90 -7.35 0.18 19.75
C TYR A 90 -7.90 -0.88 20.71
N ARG A 91 -7.87 -2.15 20.32
CA ARG A 91 -8.24 -3.26 21.20
C ARG A 91 -7.40 -4.50 20.93
N THR A 92 -7.45 -5.44 21.87
CA THR A 92 -7.00 -6.82 21.63
C THR A 92 -8.18 -7.62 21.09
N VAL A 93 -7.90 -8.49 20.12
CA VAL A 93 -8.86 -9.45 19.57
C VAL A 93 -8.25 -10.83 19.76
N GLU A 94 -8.98 -11.73 20.40
CA GLU A 94 -8.53 -13.10 20.58
C GLU A 94 -8.76 -13.90 19.29
N ILE A 95 -7.80 -14.78 18.98
CA ILE A 95 -7.89 -15.73 17.87
C ILE A 95 -7.85 -17.12 18.49
N VAL A 96 -8.92 -17.89 18.28
CA VAL A 96 -9.07 -19.26 18.77
C VAL A 96 -9.13 -20.17 17.54
N ASP A 97 -8.04 -20.89 17.30
CA ASP A 97 -7.82 -21.66 16.07
C ASP A 97 -7.96 -20.80 14.80
N GLU A 98 -9.03 -21.00 14.02
CA GLU A 98 -9.34 -20.21 12.82
C GLU A 98 -10.37 -19.10 13.05
N PHE A 99 -10.91 -18.98 14.27
CA PHE A 99 -11.95 -18.02 14.63
C PHE A 99 -11.37 -16.76 15.25
N VAL A 100 -11.99 -15.62 14.95
CA VAL A 100 -11.60 -14.31 15.47
C VAL A 100 -12.76 -13.76 16.30
N ALA A 101 -12.50 -13.38 17.54
CA ALA A 101 -13.52 -12.83 18.44
C ALA A 101 -13.80 -11.35 18.14
N ASP A 102 -14.30 -11.05 16.94
CA ASP A 102 -14.56 -9.69 16.45
C ASP A 102 -16.04 -9.30 16.35
N CYS A 103 -16.95 -10.27 16.51
CA CYS A 103 -18.41 -10.10 16.49
C CYS A 103 -19.12 -10.33 17.85
N GLY A 104 -18.42 -10.13 18.98
CA GLY A 104 -19.02 -10.23 20.32
C GLY A 104 -19.09 -11.65 20.88
N GLU A 105 -18.22 -12.52 20.42
CA GLU A 105 -17.99 -13.88 20.94
C GLU A 105 -17.12 -13.88 22.20
#